data_AF-A3Z1R7-F1
#
_entry.id   AF-A3Z1R7-F1
#
_cell.length_a   1.000
_cell.length_b   1.000
_cell.length_c   1.000
_cell.angle_alpha   90.00
_cell.angle_beta   90.00
_cell.angle_gamma   90.00
#
_symmetry.space_group_name_H-M   'P 1'
#
loop_
_entity.id
_entity.type
_entity.pdbx_description
1 polymer ?
#
loop_
_entity_poly.entity_id
_entity_poly.type
_entity_poly.pdbx_seq_one_letter_code
_entity_poly.pdbx_strand_id
1 'polypeptide(L)'
;MSDLVDPDLSAGQEASAITEASLSPEASASSEPETPESSDFVAVAATTFTTVFLAELGDKTQLAALLLSAESGRPGVVFAGAALALICSSLVGVLLGRWLAAVLPAQRLERISGVLMVSLGLWLGGQASLGLLQPVLDFPNP
;
A
#
# COMPACT_ATOMS: atom_id res chain seq x y z
N MET A 1 -62.60 -41.90 19.18
CA MET A 1 -61.47 -42.85 19.29
C MET A 1 -61.20 -43.34 17.88
N SER A 2 -60.54 -42.48 17.12
CA SER A 2 -60.10 -42.64 15.74
C SER A 2 -58.88 -43.56 15.73
N ASP A 3 -58.86 -44.56 14.86
CA ASP A 3 -57.98 -44.56 13.68
C ASP A 3 -58.13 -45.86 12.91
N LEU A 4 -58.50 -45.69 11.64
CA LEU A 4 -58.60 -46.70 10.59
C LEU A 4 -57.18 -46.95 10.04
N VAL A 5 -56.78 -48.23 10.10
CA VAL A 5 -56.14 -49.03 9.04
C VAL A 5 -55.40 -48.27 7.92
N ASP A 6 -54.10 -48.60 7.84
CA ASP A 6 -53.06 -48.35 6.81
C ASP A 6 -53.49 -48.76 5.37
N PRO A 7 -52.63 -48.82 4.31
CA PRO A 7 -51.23 -48.41 4.08
C PRO A 7 -51.03 -47.69 2.71
N ASP A 8 -49.77 -47.44 2.35
CA ASP A 8 -49.26 -47.31 0.96
C ASP A 8 -48.96 -45.90 0.41
N LEU A 9 -47.82 -45.84 -0.28
CA LEU A 9 -47.30 -44.85 -1.23
C LEU A 9 -46.83 -43.49 -0.65
N SER A 10 -45.52 -43.24 -0.62
CA SER A 10 -44.65 -42.95 -1.78
C SER A 10 -44.98 -41.61 -2.44
N ALA A 11 -43.93 -40.90 -2.86
CA ALA A 11 -43.92 -39.63 -3.60
C ALA A 11 -43.92 -38.32 -2.79
N GLY A 12 -42.94 -38.13 -1.89
CA GLY A 12 -42.70 -36.81 -1.27
C GLY A 12 -41.28 -36.46 -0.85
N GLN A 13 -40.35 -37.43 -0.72
CA GLN A 13 -39.02 -37.16 -0.13
C GLN A 13 -37.82 -37.45 -1.04
N GLU A 14 -38.07 -37.75 -2.32
CA GLU A 14 -37.02 -38.03 -3.32
C GLU A 14 -36.43 -36.74 -3.97
N ALA A 15 -36.86 -35.55 -3.56
CA ALA A 15 -36.51 -34.28 -4.24
C ALA A 15 -35.35 -33.47 -3.60
N SER A 16 -34.46 -34.07 -2.79
CA SER A 16 -33.19 -33.42 -2.40
C SER A 16 -31.98 -34.35 -2.37
N ALA A 17 -32.10 -35.55 -2.96
CA ALA A 17 -31.00 -36.50 -3.09
C ALA A 17 -30.17 -36.33 -4.39
N ILE A 18 -30.41 -35.29 -5.18
CA ILE A 18 -29.67 -34.97 -6.41
C ILE A 18 -29.16 -33.53 -6.41
N THR A 19 -28.12 -33.30 -5.62
CA THR A 19 -27.05 -32.32 -5.90
C THR A 19 -25.83 -32.88 -5.18
N GLU A 20 -25.30 -33.97 -5.71
CA GLU A 20 -24.04 -33.93 -6.47
C GLU A 20 -22.96 -33.18 -5.68
N ALA A 21 -22.09 -33.94 -5.04
CA ALA A 21 -20.82 -34.27 -5.69
C ALA A 21 -19.95 -33.02 -5.89
N SER A 22 -19.47 -32.48 -4.77
CA SER A 22 -18.15 -31.85 -4.68
C SER A 22 -17.66 -31.94 -3.24
N LEU A 23 -17.60 -33.18 -2.74
CA LEU A 23 -16.83 -33.51 -1.54
C LEU A 23 -15.40 -33.81 -2.02
N SER A 24 -14.47 -33.04 -1.44
CA SER A 24 -13.03 -32.91 -1.69
C SER A 24 -12.65 -31.99 -2.86
N PRO A 25 -11.84 -30.95 -2.57
CA PRO A 25 -10.44 -31.22 -2.31
C PRO A 25 -9.86 -30.49 -1.08
N GLU A 26 -8.89 -31.16 -0.46
CA GLU A 26 -7.87 -30.54 0.38
C GLU A 26 -8.36 -29.72 1.59
N ALA A 27 -8.64 -30.47 2.65
CA ALA A 27 -7.94 -30.16 3.90
C ALA A 27 -6.40 -30.23 3.66
N SER A 28 -5.85 -29.21 3.01
CA SER A 28 -4.52 -28.70 3.34
C SER A 28 -4.71 -28.07 4.73
N ALA A 29 -4.42 -28.70 5.87
CA ALA A 29 -3.17 -29.36 6.22
C ALA A 29 -1.93 -28.58 5.77
N SER A 30 -2.01 -27.25 5.82
CA SER A 30 -0.86 -26.37 6.08
C SER A 30 -1.46 -25.07 6.60
N SER A 31 -1.50 -24.82 7.90
CA SER A 31 -0.33 -24.27 8.58
C SER A 31 -0.65 -24.14 10.07
N GLU A 32 -0.18 -25.08 10.88
CA GLU A 32 0.33 -24.78 12.21
C GLU A 32 1.60 -25.63 12.36
N PRO A 33 2.75 -24.96 12.41
CA PRO A 33 3.44 -24.93 13.69
C PRO A 33 3.52 -23.50 14.22
N GLU A 34 2.81 -23.25 15.31
CA GLU A 34 3.15 -22.21 16.28
C GLU A 34 4.56 -22.49 16.82
N THR A 35 5.57 -21.90 16.18
CA THR A 35 6.83 -21.50 16.83
C THR A 35 7.02 -20.02 16.54
N PRO A 36 6.73 -19.12 17.48
CA PRO A 36 6.81 -17.70 17.21
C PRO A 36 8.29 -17.24 17.23
N GLU A 37 8.55 -16.12 16.56
CA GLU A 37 9.59 -15.12 16.91
C GLU A 37 10.79 -14.87 15.97
N SER A 38 10.82 -15.34 14.70
CA SER A 38 11.81 -14.75 13.76
C SER A 38 11.40 -14.68 12.30
N SER A 39 10.80 -15.75 11.75
CA SER A 39 10.45 -15.77 10.32
C SER A 39 9.38 -14.74 9.98
N ASP A 40 8.38 -14.53 10.84
CA ASP A 40 7.32 -13.56 10.58
C ASP A 40 7.81 -12.12 10.69
N PHE A 41 8.67 -11.82 11.66
CA PHE A 41 9.30 -10.49 11.76
C PHE A 41 10.20 -10.22 10.55
N VAL A 42 11.02 -11.20 10.15
CA VAL A 42 11.87 -11.07 8.96
C VAL A 42 11.03 -10.95 7.70
N ALA A 43 9.93 -11.68 7.58
CA ALA A 43 9.01 -11.58 6.44
C ALA A 43 8.31 -10.20 6.40
N VAL A 44 7.81 -9.70 7.53
CA VAL A 44 7.20 -8.36 7.63
C VAL A 44 8.24 -7.27 7.37
N ALA A 45 9.45 -7.40 7.91
CA ALA A 45 10.53 -6.45 7.67
C ALA A 45 10.98 -6.47 6.20
N ALA A 46 11.13 -7.65 5.59
CA ALA A 46 11.54 -7.80 4.21
C ALA A 46 10.49 -7.28 3.24
N THR A 47 9.20 -7.58 3.47
CA THR A 47 8.10 -7.08 2.64
C THR A 47 7.96 -5.57 2.77
N THR A 48 7.94 -5.03 3.99
CA THR A 48 7.87 -3.58 4.23
C THR A 48 9.09 -2.87 3.63
N PHE A 49 10.30 -3.37 3.88
CA PHE A 49 11.53 -2.83 3.30
C PHE A 49 11.48 -2.86 1.78
N THR A 50 11.10 -3.98 1.17
CA THR A 50 11.06 -4.10 -0.29
C THR A 50 10.03 -3.16 -0.89
N THR A 51 8.83 -3.08 -0.33
CA THR A 51 7.78 -2.16 -0.81
C THR A 51 8.19 -0.71 -0.68
N VAL A 52 8.72 -0.30 0.47
CA VAL A 52 9.17 1.09 0.69
C VAL A 52 10.39 1.39 -0.16
N PHE A 53 11.36 0.50 -0.23
CA PHE A 53 12.55 0.65 -1.08
C PHE A 53 12.17 0.82 -2.54
N LEU A 54 11.26 0.00 -3.07
CA LEU A 54 10.82 0.13 -4.46
C LEU A 54 10.03 1.43 -4.70
N ALA A 55 9.24 1.88 -3.72
CA ALA A 55 8.50 3.14 -3.81
C ALA A 55 9.42 4.36 -3.74
N GLU A 56 10.53 4.27 -3.01
CA GLU A 56 11.48 5.37 -2.75
C GLU A 56 12.73 5.31 -3.65
N LEU A 57 12.93 4.23 -4.43
CA LEU A 57 14.15 4.05 -5.21
C LEU A 57 14.30 5.15 -6.27
N GLY A 58 15.33 5.97 -6.12
CA GLY A 58 15.57 7.06 -7.06
C GLY A 58 14.72 8.31 -6.80
N ASP A 59 14.19 8.47 -5.58
CA ASP A 59 13.64 9.77 -5.20
C ASP A 59 14.69 10.89 -5.37
N LYS A 60 14.21 12.08 -5.69
CA LYS A 60 15.04 13.28 -5.89
C LYS A 60 15.92 13.56 -4.68
N THR A 61 15.46 13.21 -3.48
CA THR A 61 16.24 13.36 -2.24
C THR A 61 17.48 12.46 -2.23
N GLN A 62 17.39 11.24 -2.78
CA GLN A 62 18.54 10.32 -2.87
C GLN A 62 19.58 10.80 -3.88
N LEU A 63 19.15 11.31 -5.05
CA LEU A 63 20.06 11.91 -6.02
C LEU A 63 20.72 13.19 -5.50
N ALA A 64 19.96 14.04 -4.79
CA ALA A 64 20.50 15.24 -4.17
C ALA A 64 21.58 14.89 -3.12
N ALA A 65 21.32 13.89 -2.27
CA ALA A 65 22.30 13.43 -1.28
C ALA A 65 23.55 12.81 -1.95
N LEU A 66 23.38 12.03 -3.02
CA LEU A 66 24.48 11.44 -3.78
C LEU A 66 25.35 12.51 -4.44
N LEU A 67 24.74 13.48 -5.12
CA LEU A 67 25.44 14.60 -5.77
C LEU A 67 26.19 15.46 -4.73
N LEU A 68 25.54 15.80 -3.62
CA LEU A 68 26.16 16.56 -2.55
C LEU A 68 27.33 15.79 -1.90
N SER A 69 27.20 14.47 -1.77
CA SER A 69 28.29 13.60 -1.30
C SER A 69 29.46 13.57 -2.28
N ALA A 70 29.17 13.47 -3.59
CA ALA A 70 30.16 13.49 -4.65
C ALA A 70 30.90 14.85 -4.74
N GLU A 71 30.19 15.97 -4.54
CA GLU A 71 30.76 17.31 -4.62
C GLU A 71 31.56 17.69 -3.36
N SER A 72 31.08 17.32 -2.18
CA SER A 72 31.70 17.71 -0.90
C SER A 72 33.01 16.95 -0.58
N GLY A 73 33.26 15.80 -1.22
CA GLY A 73 34.41 14.94 -0.92
C GLY A 73 34.45 14.40 0.52
N ARG A 74 33.36 14.60 1.30
CA ARG A 74 33.27 14.31 2.73
C ARG A 74 31.95 13.59 3.03
N PRO A 75 31.83 12.30 2.64
CA PRO A 75 30.55 11.56 2.71
C PRO A 75 29.95 11.51 4.12
N GLY A 76 30.77 11.45 5.17
CA GLY A 76 30.29 11.45 6.55
C GLY A 76 29.57 12.73 6.99
N VAL A 77 29.98 13.90 6.46
CA VAL A 77 29.32 15.18 6.78
C VAL A 77 27.99 15.29 6.07
N VAL A 78 27.92 14.84 4.81
CA VAL A 78 26.67 14.81 4.05
C VAL A 78 25.68 13.84 4.66
N PHE A 79 26.14 12.66 5.08
CA PHE A 79 25.30 11.71 5.82
C PHE A 79 24.73 12.33 7.09
N ALA A 80 25.56 12.97 7.92
CA ALA A 80 25.10 13.61 9.15
C ALA A 80 24.10 14.76 8.86
N GLY A 81 24.37 15.57 7.83
CA GLY A 81 23.47 16.64 7.41
C GLY A 81 22.12 16.12 6.90
N ALA A 82 22.13 15.09 6.05
CA ALA A 82 20.91 14.45 5.54
C ALA A 82 20.12 13.76 6.67
N ALA A 83 20.79 13.06 7.58
CA ALA A 83 20.17 12.45 8.75
C ALA A 83 19.51 13.51 9.66
N LEU A 84 20.22 14.62 9.92
CA LEU A 84 19.68 15.73 10.71
C LEU A 84 18.48 16.38 10.03
N ALA A 85 18.55 16.60 8.71
CA ALA A 85 17.44 17.14 7.94
C ALA A 85 16.21 16.22 7.99
N LEU A 86 16.40 14.90 7.89
CA LEU A 86 15.33 13.92 7.99
C LEU A 86 14.68 13.91 9.38
N ILE A 87 15.48 13.96 10.45
CA ILE A 87 14.99 14.03 11.84
C ILE A 87 14.19 15.31 12.05
N CYS A 88 14.72 16.46 11.62
CA CYS A 88 14.03 17.75 11.74
C CYS A 88 12.71 17.76 10.95
N SER A 89 12.73 17.27 9.71
CA SER A 89 11.54 17.17 8.87
C SER A 89 10.48 16.27 9.50
N SER A 90 10.89 15.10 10.01
CA SER A 90 10.00 14.16 10.70
C SER A 90 9.41 14.78 11.97
N LEU A 91 10.22 15.49 12.76
CA LEU A 91 9.76 16.17 13.98
C LEU A 91 8.70 17.23 13.66
N VAL A 92 8.94 18.05 12.64
CA VAL A 92 7.96 19.05 12.17
C VAL A 92 6.70 18.36 11.66
N GLY A 93 6.83 17.28 10.88
CA GLY A 93 5.71 16.50 10.36
C GLY A 93 4.84 15.89 11.47
N VAL A 94 5.46 15.30 12.50
CA VAL A 94 4.75 14.75 13.66
C VAL A 94 4.07 15.85 14.46
N LEU A 95 4.74 16.97 14.72
CA LEU A 95 4.17 18.06 15.50
C LEU A 95 2.97 18.69 14.78
N LEU A 96 3.12 18.95 13.48
CA LEU A 96 2.06 19.48 12.63
C LEU A 96 0.92 18.48 12.49
N GLY A 97 1.22 17.21 12.26
CA GLY A 97 0.22 16.14 12.16
C GLY A 97 -0.58 15.98 13.45
N ARG A 98 0.08 16.05 14.61
CA ARG A 98 -0.59 15.98 15.93
C ARG A 98 -1.48 17.19 16.18
N TRP A 99 -1.01 18.39 15.81
CA TRP A 99 -1.82 19.61 15.88
C TRP A 99 -3.05 19.51 14.96
N LEU A 100 -2.85 19.05 13.73
CA LEU A 100 -3.90 18.93 12.73
C LEU A 100 -4.95 17.89 13.13
N ALA A 101 -4.53 16.76 13.69
CA ALA A 101 -5.41 15.73 14.24
C ALA A 101 -6.21 16.20 15.47
N ALA A 102 -5.69 17.15 16.24
CA ALA A 102 -6.42 17.74 17.36
C ALA A 102 -7.50 18.74 16.93
N VAL A 103 -7.31 19.40 15.78
CA VAL A 103 -8.21 20.45 15.28
C VAL A 103 -9.25 19.90 14.30
N LEU A 104 -8.93 18.86 13.53
CA LEU A 104 -9.77 18.34 12.46
C LEU A 104 -10.27 16.92 12.74
N PRO A 105 -11.56 16.62 12.46
CA PRO A 105 -12.07 15.26 12.51
C PRO A 105 -11.42 14.39 11.42
N ALA A 106 -11.14 13.13 11.75
CA ALA A 106 -10.40 12.19 10.90
C ALA A 106 -10.94 12.08 9.47
N GLN A 107 -12.26 12.08 9.29
CA GLN A 107 -12.90 11.98 7.97
C GLN A 107 -12.56 13.16 7.05
N ARG A 108 -12.35 14.37 7.60
CA ARG A 108 -11.93 15.53 6.81
C ARG A 108 -10.48 15.40 6.40
N LEU A 109 -9.63 14.88 7.29
CA LEU A 109 -8.21 14.69 7.05
C LEU A 109 -7.96 13.70 5.89
N GLU A 110 -8.69 12.58 5.90
CA GLU A 110 -8.63 11.56 4.85
C GLU A 110 -9.06 12.12 3.48
N ARG A 111 -10.19 12.84 3.45
CA ARG A 111 -10.67 13.46 2.21
C ARG A 111 -9.70 14.52 1.68
N ILE A 112 -9.13 15.35 2.54
CA ILE A 112 -8.16 16.38 2.15
C ILE A 112 -6.89 15.73 1.60
N SER A 113 -6.37 14.69 2.26
CA SER A 113 -5.19 13.94 1.79
C SER A 113 -5.43 13.33 0.41
N GLY A 114 -6.58 12.67 0.20
CA GLY A 114 -6.93 12.09 -1.10
C GLY A 114 -7.05 13.14 -2.21
N VAL A 115 -7.72 14.27 -1.94
CA VAL A 115 -7.84 15.38 -2.91
C VAL A 115 -6.48 15.98 -3.22
N LEU A 116 -5.63 16.20 -2.21
CA LEU A 116 -4.26 16.68 -2.40
C LEU A 116 -3.46 15.73 -3.28
N MET A 117 -3.55 14.43 -3.03
CA MET A 117 -2.79 13.42 -3.77
C MET A 117 -3.20 13.37 -5.25
N VAL A 118 -4.50 13.37 -5.53
CA VAL A 118 -5.02 13.44 -6.92
C VAL A 118 -4.61 14.74 -7.60
N SER A 119 -4.73 15.87 -6.90
CA SER A 119 -4.37 17.19 -7.44
C SER A 119 -2.88 17.26 -7.77
N LEU A 120 -2.03 16.77 -6.87
CA LEU A 120 -0.58 16.76 -7.06
C LEU A 120 -0.18 15.83 -8.21
N GLY A 121 -0.80 14.65 -8.30
CA GLY A 121 -0.59 13.71 -9.40
C GLY A 121 -0.98 14.29 -10.75
N LEU A 122 -2.13 14.96 -10.84
CA LEU A 122 -2.60 15.62 -12.06
C LEU A 122 -1.69 16.78 -12.46
N TRP A 123 -1.22 17.56 -11.48
CA TRP A 123 -0.29 18.67 -11.72
C TRP A 123 1.09 18.19 -12.19
N LEU A 124 1.67 17.17 -11.53
CA LEU A 124 2.94 16.58 -11.94
C LEU A 124 2.84 15.94 -13.33
N GLY A 125 1.76 15.19 -13.58
CA GLY A 125 1.50 14.56 -14.88
C GLY A 125 1.33 15.59 -15.99
N GLY A 126 0.63 16.70 -15.71
CA GLY A 126 0.49 17.83 -16.63
C GLY A 126 1.83 18.51 -16.91
N GLN A 127 2.62 18.83 -15.88
CA GLN A 127 3.96 19.40 -16.05
C GLN A 127 4.89 18.48 -16.84
N ALA A 128 4.88 17.18 -16.56
CA ALA A 128 5.66 16.20 -17.31
C ALA A 128 5.22 16.16 -18.78
N SER A 129 3.92 16.12 -19.05
CA SER A 129 3.38 16.08 -20.41
C SER A 129 3.73 17.35 -21.21
N LEU A 130 3.61 18.52 -20.60
CA LEU A 130 3.98 19.80 -21.23
C LEU A 130 5.50 19.92 -21.43
N GLY A 131 6.30 19.50 -20.44
CA GLY A 131 7.76 19.49 -20.54
C GLY A 131 8.27 18.56 -21.64
N LEU A 132 7.58 17.45 -21.92
CA LEU A 132 7.91 16.55 -23.02
C LEU A 132 7.50 17.08 -24.39
N LEU A 133 6.46 17.91 -24.47
CA LEU A 133 5.99 18.51 -25.73
C LEU A 133 6.73 19.80 -26.09
N GLN A 134 7.29 20.51 -25.10
CA GLN A 134 8.09 21.73 -25.32
C GLN A 134 9.18 21.57 -26.39
N PRO A 135 10.07 20.56 -26.35
CA PRO A 135 11.11 20.40 -27.37
C PRO A 135 10.59 20.01 -28.77
N VAL A 136 9.35 19.52 -28.89
CA VAL A 136 8.69 19.23 -30.18
C VAL A 136 7.95 20.46 -30.74
N LEU A 137 7.47 21.36 -29.88
CA LEU A 137 6.77 22.57 -30.33
C LEU A 137 7.70 23.75 -30.60
N ASP A 138 8.89 23.74 -30.00
CA ASP A 138 9.92 24.76 -30.17
C ASP A 138 10.88 24.39 -31.32
N PHE A 139 10.31 24.14 -32.51
CA PHE A 139 11.14 24.08 -33.72
C PHE A 139 11.64 25.50 -34.01
N PRO A 140 12.97 25.71 -34.13
CA PRO A 140 13.52 27.02 -34.46
C PRO A 140 12.93 27.50 -35.79
N ASN A 141 12.20 28.62 -35.74
CA ASN A 141 11.78 29.36 -36.93
C ASN A 141 13.06 29.97 -37.54
N PRO A 142 13.39 29.68 -38.83
CA PRO A 142 14.64 30.13 -39.46
C PRO A 142 14.77 31.65 -39.54
#